data_AF-A0A6N6T8L5-F1
#
_entry.id   AF-A0A6N6T8L5-F1
#
_cell.length_a   1.000
_cell.length_b   1.000
_cell.length_c   1.000
_cell.angle_alpha   90.00
_cell.angle_beta   90.00
_cell.angle_gamma   90.00
#
_symmetry.space_group_name_H-M   'P 1'
#
loop_
_entity.id
_entity.type
_entity.pdbx_description
1 polymer ?
#
loop_
_entity_poly.entity_id
_entity_poly.type
_entity_poly.pdbx_seq_one_letter_code
_entity_poly.pdbx_strand_id
1 'polypeptide(L)'
;MNLELLNYNTSFLSPMLKWIAPILFLLASVMLAKAYRNYGGVFKDAMGLLVTSVFVGALAFLFRVGGDFILPNFKWGESLFYLVFVVFNVIVAAKFLKLIKEFKSNV
;
A
#
# COMPACT_ATOMS: atom_id res chain seq x y z
N MET A 1 5.13 -3.15 -29.74
CA MET A 1 4.88 -2.61 -28.39
C MET A 1 5.56 -1.25 -28.32
N ASN A 2 4.80 -0.14 -28.27
CA ASN A 2 5.39 1.20 -28.24
C ASN A 2 6.07 1.42 -26.88
N LEU A 3 7.39 1.27 -26.86
CA LEU A 3 8.25 1.48 -25.68
C LEU A 3 8.09 2.91 -25.10
N GLU A 4 7.69 3.87 -25.91
CA GLU A 4 7.41 5.26 -25.50
C GLU A 4 6.22 5.37 -24.53
N LEU A 5 5.26 4.45 -24.62
CA LEU A 5 4.05 4.40 -23.78
C LEU A 5 4.34 3.90 -22.36
N LEU A 6 5.41 3.11 -22.19
CA LEU A 6 5.91 2.63 -20.90
C LEU A 6 7.07 3.46 -20.35
N ASN A 7 7.63 4.37 -21.16
CA ASN A 7 8.74 5.22 -20.74
C ASN A 7 8.25 6.31 -19.77
N TYR A 8 8.77 6.28 -18.54
CA TYR A 8 8.34 7.12 -17.42
C TYR A 8 8.40 8.63 -17.72
N ASN A 9 9.38 9.06 -18.51
CA ASN A 9 9.62 10.47 -18.80
C ASN A 9 8.76 11.03 -19.94
N THR A 10 8.25 10.17 -20.83
CA THR A 10 7.51 10.59 -22.04
C THR A 10 6.06 10.14 -22.02
N SER A 11 5.68 9.23 -21.11
CA SER A 11 4.35 8.64 -21.08
C SER A 11 3.33 9.49 -20.32
N PHE A 12 2.17 9.70 -20.93
CA PHE A 12 0.99 10.30 -20.30
C PHE A 12 0.44 9.46 -19.12
N LEU A 13 0.83 8.19 -18.99
CA LEU A 13 0.46 7.37 -17.83
C LEU A 13 1.09 7.90 -16.54
N SER A 14 2.28 8.49 -16.60
CA SER A 14 3.01 8.97 -15.42
C SER A 14 2.22 10.02 -14.63
N PRO A 15 1.71 11.11 -15.24
CA PRO A 15 0.84 12.07 -14.57
C PRO A 15 -0.46 11.45 -14.05
N MET A 16 -1.12 10.59 -14.85
CA MET A 16 -2.39 9.97 -14.46
C MET A 16 -2.24 9.06 -13.22
N LEU A 17 -1.20 8.22 -13.18
CA LEU A 17 -0.90 7.34 -12.05
C LEU A 17 -0.61 8.12 -10.78
N LYS A 18 0.06 9.29 -10.88
CA LYS A 18 0.31 10.20 -9.75
C LYS A 18 -0.97 10.68 -9.06
N TRP A 19 -2.07 10.83 -9.80
CA TRP A 19 -3.35 11.28 -9.27
C TRP A 19 -4.31 10.14 -8.91
N ILE A 20 -4.29 9.03 -9.64
CA ILE A 20 -5.17 7.88 -9.41
C ILE A 20 -4.78 7.14 -8.12
N ALA A 21 -3.48 6.94 -7.87
CA ALA A 21 -3.03 6.17 -6.70
C ALA A 21 -3.47 6.77 -5.35
N PRO A 22 -3.37 8.09 -5.10
CA PRO A 22 -3.92 8.70 -3.88
C PRO A 22 -5.43 8.47 -3.70
N ILE A 23 -6.20 8.52 -4.79
CA ILE A 23 -7.65 8.26 -4.77
C ILE A 23 -7.91 6.80 -4.36
N LEU A 24 -7.16 5.85 -4.92
CA LEU A 24 -7.28 4.44 -4.55
C LEU A 24 -6.86 4.17 -3.10
N PHE A 25 -5.80 4.83 -2.60
CA PHE A 25 -5.41 4.75 -1.19
C PHE A 25 -6.51 5.28 -0.25
N LEU A 26 -7.16 6.38 -0.63
CA LEU A 26 -8.28 6.95 0.13
C LEU A 26 -9.47 5.97 0.16
N LEU A 27 -9.87 5.44 -0.99
CA LEU A 27 -10.97 4.47 -1.10
C LEU A 27 -10.69 3.21 -0.28
N ALA A 28 -9.48 2.65 -0.40
CA ALA A 28 -9.07 1.47 0.39
C ALA A 28 -9.12 1.76 1.89
N SER A 29 -8.63 2.92 2.32
CA SER A 29 -8.66 3.34 3.72
C SER A 29 -10.08 3.45 4.26
N VAL A 30 -11.01 4.02 3.49
CA VAL A 30 -12.43 4.15 3.89
C VAL A 30 -13.08 2.77 4.03
N MET A 31 -12.87 1.87 3.07
CA MET A 31 -13.44 0.52 3.10
C MET A 31 -12.91 -0.28 4.31
N LEU A 32 -11.59 -0.22 4.56
CA LEU A 32 -10.97 -0.92 5.68
C LEU A 32 -11.32 -0.30 7.03
N ALA A 33 -11.45 1.03 7.13
CA ALA A 33 -11.91 1.68 8.35
C ALA A 33 -13.36 1.30 8.68
N LYS A 34 -14.22 1.18 7.65
CA LYS A 34 -15.59 0.67 7.81
C LYS A 34 -15.58 -0.79 8.29
N ALA A 35 -14.74 -1.64 7.70
CA ALA A 35 -14.57 -3.02 8.14
C ALA A 35 -14.07 -3.10 9.60
N TYR A 36 -13.08 -2.29 9.97
CA TYR A 36 -12.55 -2.20 11.34
C TYR A 36 -13.61 -1.80 12.37
N ARG A 37 -14.58 -0.94 11.99
CA ARG A 37 -15.69 -0.56 12.85
C ARG A 37 -16.77 -1.63 12.96
N ASN A 38 -16.98 -2.41 11.90
CA ASN A 38 -18.05 -3.41 11.81
C ASN A 38 -17.66 -4.77 12.40
N TYR A 39 -16.38 -5.14 12.35
CA TYR A 39 -15.89 -6.42 12.88
C TYR A 39 -15.40 -6.29 14.32
N GLY A 40 -15.62 -7.33 15.12
CA GLY A 40 -15.11 -7.48 16.48
C GLY A 40 -14.04 -8.58 16.58
N GLY A 41 -13.39 -8.66 17.74
CA GLY A 41 -12.41 -9.71 18.05
C GLY A 41 -11.22 -9.74 17.07
N VAL A 42 -10.77 -10.95 16.73
CA VAL A 42 -9.55 -11.18 15.94
C VAL A 42 -9.64 -10.58 14.52
N PHE A 43 -10.84 -10.49 13.94
CA PHE A 43 -11.04 -9.83 12.64
C PHE A 43 -10.86 -8.32 12.70
N LYS A 44 -11.17 -7.68 13.84
CA LYS A 44 -10.92 -6.24 14.03
C LYS A 44 -9.43 -5.94 13.98
N ASP A 45 -8.63 -6.74 14.67
CA ASP A 45 -7.17 -6.59 14.68
C ASP A 45 -6.57 -6.80 13.29
N ALA A 46 -7.10 -7.79 12.56
CA ALA A 46 -6.72 -8.05 11.16
C ALA A 46 -7.03 -6.85 10.25
N MET A 47 -8.22 -6.26 10.37
CA MET A 47 -8.57 -5.05 9.62
C MET A 47 -7.70 -3.85 10.02
N GLY A 48 -7.36 -3.71 11.31
CA GLY A 48 -6.45 -2.67 11.78
C GLY A 48 -5.08 -2.75 11.13
N LEU A 49 -4.52 -3.95 11.03
CA LEU A 49 -3.25 -4.20 10.32
C LEU A 49 -3.32 -3.85 8.83
N LEU A 50 -4.45 -4.14 8.17
CA LEU A 50 -4.66 -3.75 6.77
C LEU A 50 -4.76 -2.23 6.61
N VAL A 51 -5.44 -1.52 7.52
CA VAL A 51 -5.47 -0.04 7.51
C VAL A 51 -4.06 0.53 7.62
N THR A 52 -3.25 0.02 8.55
CA THR A 52 -1.85 0.44 8.69
C THR A 52 -1.05 0.14 7.42
N SER A 53 -1.26 -1.03 6.79
CA SER A 53 -0.57 -1.37 5.54
C SER A 53 -0.87 -0.39 4.41
N VAL A 54 -2.15 -0.05 4.24
CA VAL A 54 -2.59 0.94 3.24
C VAL A 54 -1.96 2.31 3.51
N PHE A 55 -1.85 2.72 4.77
CA PHE A 55 -1.20 3.98 5.15
C PHE A 55 0.30 3.98 4.85
N VAL A 56 1.02 2.90 5.17
CA VAL A 56 2.45 2.74 4.84
C VAL A 56 2.66 2.75 3.32
N GLY A 57 1.77 2.11 2.56
CA GLY A 57 1.80 2.14 1.10
C GLY A 57 1.57 3.54 0.53
N ALA A 58 0.64 4.29 1.10
CA ALA A 58 0.37 5.67 0.71
C ALA A 58 1.60 6.57 0.99
N LEU A 59 2.26 6.39 2.14
CA LEU A 59 3.50 7.10 2.46
C LEU A 59 4.62 6.75 1.46
N ALA A 60 4.85 5.47 1.18
CA ALA A 60 5.86 5.05 0.20
C ALA A 60 5.59 5.66 -1.19
N PHE A 61 4.31 5.73 -1.60
CA PHE A 61 3.91 6.38 -2.83
C PHE A 61 4.14 7.89 -2.82
N LEU A 62 3.83 8.57 -1.71
CA LEU A 62 4.11 10.01 -1.55
C LEU A 62 5.61 10.31 -1.59
N PHE A 63 6.45 9.45 -1.01
CA PHE A 63 7.91 9.57 -1.11
C PHE A 63 8.41 9.36 -2.53
N ARG A 64 7.82 8.43 -3.29
CA ARG A 64 8.10 8.28 -4.72
C ARG A 64 7.76 9.55 -5.50
N VAL A 65 6.54 10.07 -5.34
CA VAL A 65 6.12 11.29 -6.06
C VAL A 65 6.92 12.50 -5.59
N GLY A 66 7.17 12.64 -4.29
CA GLY A 66 7.97 13.73 -3.71
C GLY A 66 9.46 13.66 -4.10
N GLY A 67 10.01 12.47 -4.30
CA GLY A 67 11.37 12.27 -4.83
C GLY A 67 11.55 12.86 -6.22
N ASP A 68 10.51 12.80 -7.07
CA ASP A 68 10.53 13.43 -8.39
C ASP A 68 10.51 14.96 -8.34
N PHE A 69 9.89 15.57 -7.33
CA PHE A 69 9.67 17.03 -7.25
C PHE A 69 10.65 17.78 -6.34
N ILE A 70 11.08 17.18 -5.23
CA ILE A 70 11.72 17.90 -4.11
C ILE A 70 13.16 17.41 -3.87
N LEU A 71 13.47 16.14 -4.15
CA LEU A 71 14.75 15.52 -3.80
C LEU A 71 15.31 14.66 -4.95
N PRO A 72 15.66 15.26 -6.11
CA PRO A 72 16.13 14.51 -7.30
C PRO A 72 17.42 13.68 -7.07
N ASN A 73 18.18 13.98 -6.00
CA ASN A 73 19.39 13.25 -5.60
C ASN A 73 19.14 12.15 -4.55
N PHE A 74 17.93 12.04 -3.99
CA PHE A 74 17.59 11.06 -2.95
C PHE A 74 16.98 9.77 -3.54
N LYS A 75 17.63 9.24 -4.59
CA LYS A 75 17.13 8.10 -5.40
C LYS A 75 16.98 6.78 -4.62
N TRP A 76 17.64 6.65 -3.47
CA TRP A 76 17.63 5.46 -2.62
C TRP A 76 16.54 5.52 -1.54
N GLY A 77 15.99 6.70 -1.27
CA GLY A 77 14.89 6.87 -0.32
C GLY A 77 13.62 6.14 -0.74
N GLU A 78 13.27 6.23 -2.02
CA GLU A 78 12.13 5.50 -2.59
C GLU A 78 12.26 3.98 -2.33
N SER A 79 13.40 3.39 -2.70
CA SER A 79 13.67 1.97 -2.50
C SER A 79 13.61 1.55 -1.03
N LEU A 80 14.07 2.40 -0.11
CA LEU A 80 13.99 2.14 1.33
C LEU A 80 12.55 2.12 1.84
N PHE A 81 11.73 3.09 1.44
CA PHE A 81 10.30 3.13 1.84
C PHE A 81 9.51 1.97 1.23
N TYR A 82 9.79 1.61 -0.03
CA TYR A 82 9.22 0.41 -0.64
C TYR A 82 9.65 -0.86 0.09
N LEU A 83 10.91 -0.98 0.51
CA LEU A 83 11.40 -2.11 1.30
C LEU A 83 10.63 -2.23 2.63
N VAL A 84 10.48 -1.11 3.36
CA VAL A 84 9.70 -1.06 4.61
C VAL A 84 8.26 -1.48 4.37
N PHE A 85 7.63 -0.99 3.30
CA PHE A 85 6.27 -1.38 2.91
C PHE A 85 6.16 -2.88 2.62
N VAL A 86 7.10 -3.47 1.88
CA VAL A 86 7.11 -4.91 1.57
C VAL A 86 7.28 -5.74 2.83
N VAL A 87 8.25 -5.40 3.69
CA VAL A 87 8.48 -6.11 4.96
C VAL A 87 7.23 -6.05 5.84
N PHE A 88 6.58 -4.89 5.93
CA PHE A 88 5.33 -4.76 6.68
C PHE A 88 4.22 -5.65 6.11
N ASN A 89 4.05 -5.69 4.79
CA ASN A 89 3.04 -6.55 4.15
C ASN A 89 3.31 -8.04 4.37
N VAL A 90 4.56 -8.48 4.39
CA VAL A 90 4.92 -9.87 4.74
C VAL A 90 4.46 -10.19 6.17
N ILE A 91 4.67 -9.28 7.12
CA ILE A 91 4.20 -9.46 8.51
C ILE A 91 2.67 -9.54 8.57
N VAL A 92 1.97 -8.66 7.86
CA VAL A 92 0.50 -8.66 7.78
C VAL A 92 -0.01 -9.97 7.17
N ALA A 93 0.60 -10.43 6.07
CA ALA A 93 0.25 -11.68 5.40
C ALA A 93 0.46 -12.89 6.32
N ALA A 94 1.59 -12.96 7.05
CA ALA A 94 1.87 -14.03 8.00
C ALA A 94 0.82 -14.09 9.12
N LYS A 95 0.43 -12.92 9.66
CA LYS A 95 -0.63 -12.83 10.68
C LYS A 95 -1.99 -13.29 10.13
N PHE A 96 -2.34 -12.88 8.91
CA PHE A 96 -3.58 -13.32 8.25
C PHE A 96 -3.60 -14.82 7.98
N LEU A 97 -2.50 -15.41 7.51
CA LEU A 97 -2.40 -16.85 7.29
C LEU A 97 -2.58 -17.64 8.57
N LYS A 98 -2.03 -17.16 9.70
CA LYS A 98 -2.24 -17.76 11.01
C LYS A 98 -3.71 -17.71 11.42
N LEU A 99 -4.34 -16.55 11.25
CA LEU A 99 -5.76 -16.30 11.52
C LEU A 99 -6.66 -17.27 10.73
N ILE A 100 -6.41 -17.43 9.42
CA ILE A 100 -7.17 -18.34 8.55
C ILE A 100 -6.99 -19.79 8.97
N LYS A 101 -5.76 -20.19 9.34
CA LYS A 101 -5.49 -21.56 9.84
C LYS A 101 -6.22 -21.84 11.15
N GLU A 102 -6.22 -20.89 12.08
CA GLU A 102 -6.95 -21.00 13.35
C GLU A 102 -8.46 -21.12 13.12
N PHE A 103 -9.03 -20.31 12.21
CA PHE A 103 -10.44 -20.44 11.84
C PHE A 103 -10.76 -21.80 11.21
N LYS A 104 -9.92 -22.27 10.27
CA LYS A 104 -10.12 -23.57 9.61
C LYS A 104 -10.01 -24.75 10.57
N SER A 105 -9.21 -24.65 11.63
CA SER A 105 -9.05 -25.71 12.63
C SER A 105 -10.19 -25.77 13.65
N ASN A 106 -10.99 -24.72 13.76
CA ASN A 106 -12.10 -24.60 14.72
C ASN A 106 -13.49 -24.90 14.08
N VAL A 107 -13.51 -25.26 12.79
CA VAL A 107 -14.69 -25.69 12.02
C VAL A 107 -14.55 -27.16 11.69
#